data_AF-A0A523V6L0-F1
#
_entry.id   AF-A0A523V6L0-F1
#
_cell.length_a   1.000
_cell.length_b   1.000
_cell.length_c   1.000
_cell.angle_alpha   90.00
_cell.angle_beta   90.00
_cell.angle_gamma   90.00
#
_symmetry.space_group_name_H-M   'P 1'
#
loop_
_entity.id
_entity.type
_entity.pdbx_description
1 polymer ?
#
loop_
_entity_poly.entity_id
_entity_poly.type
_entity_poly.pdbx_seq_one_letter_code
_entity_poly.pdbx_strand_id
1 'polypeptide(L)'
;MSVLQAVLAAISLPELIIGLALSTAIAVAGYRRGALDESGLAGGILTGTLTFGFGGWEWGLLLIAFFASSSALSFYRARDKRRLADHFAKGRRRDLAQALANGGIPAALALASLIWPHPAWFAACGGALATPNADTWATEMGLLRARSPRLVTTC
;
A
#
# COMPACT_ATOMS: atom_id res chain seq x y z
N MET A 1 -27.58 -19.83 -11.26
CA MET A 1 -26.11 -19.87 -11.09
C MET A 1 -25.81 -19.73 -9.62
N SER A 2 -25.13 -20.69 -8.99
CA SER A 2 -24.79 -20.57 -7.57
C SER A 2 -23.73 -19.48 -7.36
N VAL A 3 -23.67 -18.89 -6.17
CA VAL A 3 -22.67 -17.85 -5.82
C VAL A 3 -21.26 -18.33 -6.14
N LEU A 4 -20.95 -19.61 -5.87
CA LEU A 4 -19.67 -20.22 -6.19
C LEU A 4 -19.34 -20.17 -7.69
N GLN A 5 -20.29 -20.46 -8.57
CA GLN A 5 -20.09 -20.39 -10.02
C GLN A 5 -19.86 -18.96 -10.50
N ALA A 6 -20.58 -17.99 -9.91
CA ALA A 6 -20.39 -16.58 -10.23
C ALA A 6 -18.99 -16.08 -9.81
N VAL A 7 -18.52 -16.45 -8.62
CA VAL A 7 -17.17 -16.13 -8.13
C VAL A 7 -16.10 -16.76 -9.02
N LEU A 8 -16.23 -18.04 -9.34
CA LEU A 8 -15.26 -18.73 -10.21
C LEU A 8 -15.20 -18.11 -11.62
N ALA A 9 -16.34 -17.67 -12.15
CA ALA A 9 -16.40 -16.99 -13.45
C ALA A 9 -15.82 -15.56 -13.40
N ALA A 10 -15.83 -14.90 -12.24
CA ALA A 10 -15.27 -13.56 -12.05
C ALA A 10 -13.73 -13.57 -11.89
N ILE A 11 -13.13 -14.71 -11.54
CA ILE A 11 -11.68 -14.82 -11.39
C ILE A 11 -11.00 -14.87 -12.76
N SER A 12 -10.13 -13.89 -13.01
CA SER A 12 -9.34 -13.81 -14.24
C SER A 12 -7.93 -14.36 -14.01
N LEU A 13 -7.63 -15.52 -14.61
CA LEU A 13 -6.28 -16.10 -14.59
C LEU A 13 -5.21 -15.15 -15.16
N PRO A 14 -5.44 -14.45 -16.29
CA PRO A 14 -4.48 -13.45 -16.77
C PRO A 14 -4.20 -12.35 -15.75
N GLU A 15 -5.22 -11.82 -15.07
CA GLU A 15 -5.03 -10.76 -14.07
C GLU A 15 -4.29 -11.27 -12.83
N LEU A 16 -4.53 -12.51 -12.41
CA LEU A 16 -3.75 -13.12 -11.32
C LEU A 16 -2.28 -13.30 -11.69
N ILE A 17 -1.98 -13.77 -12.90
CA ILE A 17 -0.60 -13.96 -13.39
C ILE A 17 0.10 -12.61 -13.53
N ILE A 18 -0.57 -11.63 -14.15
CA ILE A 18 -0.04 -10.26 -14.30
C ILE A 18 0.12 -9.60 -12.94
N GLY A 19 -0.85 -9.75 -12.04
CA GLY A 19 -0.80 -9.23 -10.68
C GLY A 19 0.36 -9.81 -9.87
N LEU A 20 0.61 -11.11 -9.98
CA LEU A 20 1.77 -11.75 -9.37
C LEU A 20 3.08 -11.23 -9.96
N ALA A 21 3.18 -11.13 -11.29
CA ALA A 21 4.38 -10.66 -11.96
C ALA A 21 4.69 -9.18 -11.62
N LEU A 22 3.69 -8.30 -11.68
CA LEU A 22 3.82 -6.88 -11.38
C LEU A 22 4.10 -6.65 -9.89
N SER A 23 3.38 -7.31 -8.99
CA SER A 23 3.63 -7.19 -7.54
C SER A 23 5.03 -7.67 -7.17
N THR A 24 5.50 -8.77 -7.77
CA THR A 24 6.89 -9.25 -7.62
C THR A 24 7.89 -8.22 -8.13
N ALA A 25 7.69 -7.70 -9.34
CA ALA A 25 8.60 -6.69 -9.90
C ALA A 25 8.68 -5.42 -9.03
N ILE A 26 7.54 -4.94 -8.54
CA ILE A 26 7.45 -3.73 -7.70
C ILE A 26 8.01 -4.00 -6.30
N ALA A 27 7.71 -5.14 -5.69
CA ALA A 27 8.23 -5.51 -4.37
C ALA A 27 9.75 -5.69 -4.41
N VAL A 28 10.29 -6.34 -5.45
CA VAL A 28 11.74 -6.46 -5.67
C VAL A 28 12.37 -5.08 -5.88
N ALA A 29 11.77 -4.21 -6.69
CA ALA A 29 12.26 -2.85 -6.88
C ALA A 29 12.24 -2.05 -5.56
N GLY A 30 11.17 -2.19 -4.77
CA GLY A 30 11.03 -1.61 -3.44
C GLY A 30 12.09 -2.11 -2.46
N TYR A 31 12.35 -3.41 -2.44
CA TYR A 31 13.40 -4.01 -1.63
C TYR A 31 14.79 -3.49 -2.00
N ARG A 32 15.12 -3.48 -3.30
CA ARG A 32 16.41 -2.98 -3.81
C ARG A 32 16.64 -1.50 -3.53
N ARG A 33 15.56 -0.70 -3.50
CA ARG A 33 15.61 0.73 -3.14
C ARG A 33 15.59 0.98 -1.63
N GLY A 34 15.46 -0.06 -0.81
CA GLY A 34 15.36 0.07 0.65
C GLY A 34 14.03 0.64 1.14
N ALA A 35 12.94 0.47 0.38
CA ALA A 35 11.57 0.80 0.81
C ALA A 35 10.93 -0.37 1.58
N LEU A 36 11.33 -1.60 1.26
CA LEU A 36 10.87 -2.83 1.90
C LEU A 36 12.08 -3.58 2.48
N ASP A 37 11.88 -4.30 3.58
CA ASP A 37 12.81 -5.35 4.02
C ASP A 37 12.45 -6.70 3.39
N GLU A 38 13.13 -7.77 3.81
CA GLU A 38 12.92 -9.13 3.26
C GLU A 38 11.50 -9.64 3.52
N SER A 39 10.98 -9.37 4.72
CA SER A 39 9.62 -9.75 5.09
C SER A 39 8.57 -8.88 4.37
N GLY A 40 8.86 -7.59 4.20
CA GLY A 40 8.05 -6.63 3.45
C GLY A 40 7.96 -6.95 1.97
N LEU A 41 8.99 -7.56 1.38
CA LEU A 41 8.93 -8.07 0.01
C LEU A 41 7.84 -9.13 -0.12
N ALA A 42 7.80 -10.12 0.78
CA ALA A 42 6.75 -11.13 0.78
C ALA A 42 5.35 -10.51 0.99
N GLY A 43 5.24 -9.55 1.91
CA GLY A 43 3.99 -8.82 2.16
C GLY A 43 3.52 -8.01 0.95
N GLY A 44 4.43 -7.36 0.23
CA GLY A 44 4.13 -6.61 -0.98
C GLY A 44 3.69 -7.50 -2.14
N ILE A 45 4.33 -8.67 -2.31
CA ILE A 45 3.91 -9.67 -3.31
C ILE A 45 2.51 -10.17 -2.99
N LEU A 46 2.26 -10.58 -1.75
CA LEU A 46 0.97 -11.13 -1.33
C LEU A 46 -0.14 -10.09 -1.50
N THR A 47 -0.02 -8.93 -0.87
CA THR A 47 -1.07 -7.89 -0.90
C THR A 47 -1.27 -7.33 -2.31
N GLY A 48 -0.19 -7.14 -3.07
CA GLY A 48 -0.26 -6.70 -4.46
C GLY A 48 -0.93 -7.71 -5.38
N THR A 49 -0.57 -8.99 -5.27
CA THR A 49 -1.19 -10.06 -6.07
C THR A 49 -2.68 -10.20 -5.76
N LEU A 50 -3.07 -10.17 -4.49
CA LEU A 50 -4.48 -10.30 -4.11
C LEU A 50 -5.30 -9.08 -4.56
N THR A 51 -4.79 -7.87 -4.35
CA THR A 51 -5.51 -6.63 -4.71
C THR A 51 -5.64 -6.48 -6.22
N PHE A 52 -4.55 -6.66 -6.96
CA PHE A 52 -4.57 -6.58 -8.42
C PHE A 52 -5.31 -7.77 -9.02
N GLY A 53 -4.98 -8.99 -8.60
CA GLY A 53 -5.45 -10.20 -9.25
C GLY A 53 -6.94 -10.48 -9.07
N PHE A 54 -7.55 -9.97 -8.00
CA PHE A 54 -9.00 -10.08 -7.77
C PHE A 54 -9.77 -8.78 -8.01
N GLY A 55 -9.12 -7.63 -7.96
CA GLY A 55 -9.75 -6.33 -8.22
C GLY A 55 -9.56 -5.79 -9.65
N GLY A 56 -8.59 -6.32 -10.39
CA GLY A 56 -8.24 -5.86 -11.73
C GLY A 56 -7.38 -4.59 -11.75
N TRP A 57 -7.30 -3.97 -12.93
CA TRP A 57 -6.39 -2.86 -13.21
C TRP A 57 -6.62 -1.63 -12.33
N GLU A 58 -7.87 -1.24 -12.08
CA GLU A 58 -8.19 -0.03 -11.31
C GLU A 58 -7.65 -0.13 -9.87
N TRP A 59 -7.85 -1.29 -9.24
CA TRP A 59 -7.39 -1.59 -7.88
C TRP A 59 -5.87 -1.66 -7.82
N GLY A 60 -5.27 -2.34 -8.80
CA GLY A 60 -3.84 -2.45 -8.97
C GLY A 60 -3.14 -1.10 -9.13
N LEU A 61 -3.62 -0.27 -10.06
CA LEU A 61 -3.05 1.05 -10.31
C LEU A 61 -3.19 1.98 -9.10
N LEU A 62 -4.31 1.91 -8.39
CA LEU A 62 -4.51 2.68 -7.16
C LEU A 62 -3.50 2.29 -6.07
N LEU A 63 -3.33 0.99 -5.83
CA LEU A 63 -2.32 0.47 -4.90
C LEU A 63 -0.91 0.90 -5.29
N ILE A 64 -0.56 0.79 -6.57
CA ILE A 64 0.76 1.19 -7.09
C ILE A 64 0.98 2.68 -6.90
N ALA A 65 0.00 3.52 -7.22
CA ALA A 65 0.09 4.97 -7.07
C ALA A 65 0.34 5.37 -5.61
N PHE A 66 -0.36 4.75 -4.68
CA PHE A 66 -0.18 5.01 -3.25
C PHE A 66 1.15 4.48 -2.70
N PHE A 67 1.56 3.27 -3.09
CA PHE A 67 2.86 2.73 -2.70
C PHE A 67 4.02 3.55 -3.25
N ALA A 68 3.96 3.93 -4.53
CA ALA A 68 4.99 4.69 -5.21
C ALA A 68 5.13 6.11 -4.63
N SER A 69 4.02 6.81 -4.42
CA SER A 69 4.03 8.17 -3.85
C SER A 69 4.56 8.19 -2.41
N SER A 70 4.08 7.29 -1.54
CA SER A 70 4.58 7.14 -0.18
C SER A 70 6.07 6.77 -0.15
N SER A 71 6.51 5.88 -1.04
CA SER A 71 7.94 5.54 -1.14
C SER A 71 8.78 6.72 -1.63
N ALA A 72 8.30 7.44 -2.64
CA ALA A 72 8.98 8.63 -3.16
C ALA A 72 9.16 9.70 -2.07
N LEU A 73 8.12 9.95 -1.26
CA LEU A 73 8.20 10.87 -0.12
C LEU A 73 9.21 10.41 0.92
N SER A 74 9.28 9.12 1.26
CA SER A 74 10.29 8.59 2.20
C SER A 74 11.75 8.74 1.74
N PHE A 75 11.97 8.82 0.42
CA PHE A 75 13.30 9.10 -0.13
C PHE A 75 13.55 10.59 -0.42
N TYR A 76 12.49 11.38 -0.64
CA TYR A 76 12.60 12.81 -0.92
C TYR A 76 13.33 13.53 0.21
N ARG A 77 14.45 14.21 -0.09
CA ARG A 77 15.28 14.91 0.91
C ARG A 77 15.63 14.06 2.14
N ALA A 78 15.87 12.77 1.94
CA ALA A 78 16.20 11.82 3.00
C ALA A 78 17.37 12.27 3.89
N ARG A 79 18.36 12.99 3.34
CA ARG A 79 19.51 13.50 4.11
C ARG A 79 19.11 14.56 5.12
N ASP A 80 18.19 15.45 4.75
CA ASP A 80 17.72 16.54 5.62
C ASP A 80 16.87 16.00 6.77
N LYS A 81 16.14 14.90 6.50
CA LYS A 81 15.32 14.20 7.49
C LYS A 81 16.12 13.37 8.49
N ARG A 82 17.39 13.05 8.21
CA ARG A 82 18.21 12.18 9.10
C ARG A 82 18.37 12.72 10.52
N ARG A 83 18.54 14.04 10.67
CA ARG A 83 18.73 14.66 12.01
C ARG A 83 17.53 14.48 12.95
N LEU A 84 16.33 14.30 12.39
CA LEU A 84 15.10 14.03 13.15
C LEU A 84 14.74 12.54 13.14
N ALA A 85 15.20 11.78 12.15
CA ALA A 85 14.96 10.34 12.01
C ALA A 85 15.60 9.52 13.14
N ASP A 86 16.67 10.00 13.76
CA ASP A 86 17.32 9.33 14.91
C ASP A 86 16.37 9.18 16.12
N HIS A 87 15.28 9.96 16.20
CA HIS A 87 14.24 9.83 17.22
C HIS A 87 13.13 8.83 16.85
N PHE A 88 13.06 8.34 15.62
CA PHE A 88 12.09 7.33 15.19
C PHE A 88 12.72 5.94 15.25
N ALA A 89 12.38 5.18 16.30
CA ALA A 89 12.96 3.88 16.63
C ALA A 89 12.83 2.78 15.56
N LYS A 90 12.00 2.98 14.52
CA LYS A 90 11.76 2.02 13.44
C LYS A 90 12.39 2.53 12.14
N GLY A 91 13.28 1.73 11.55
CA GLY A 91 13.92 2.06 10.28
C GLY A 91 12.91 2.32 9.15
N ARG A 92 13.35 3.00 8.08
CA ARG A 92 12.49 3.42 6.95
C ARG A 92 11.94 2.28 6.08
N ARG A 93 12.38 1.04 6.30
CA ARG A 93 11.96 -0.12 5.50
C ARG A 93 10.67 -0.67 6.07
N ARG A 94 9.66 -0.90 5.22
CA ARG A 94 8.40 -1.51 5.65
C ARG A 94 8.58 -3.02 5.79
N ASP A 95 8.20 -3.55 6.95
CA ASP A 95 8.18 -4.98 7.27
C ASP A 95 6.88 -5.65 6.78
N LEU A 96 6.78 -6.98 6.93
CA LEU A 96 5.58 -7.74 6.58
C LEU A 96 4.34 -7.22 7.32
N ALA A 97 4.45 -6.87 8.59
CA ALA A 97 3.33 -6.41 9.39
C ALA A 97 2.79 -5.07 8.86
N GLN A 98 3.68 -4.15 8.47
CA GLN A 98 3.30 -2.89 7.82
C GLN A 98 2.72 -3.11 6.43
N ALA A 99 3.27 -4.05 5.64
CA ALA A 99 2.72 -4.39 4.34
C ALA A 99 1.30 -4.95 4.45
N LEU A 100 1.03 -5.84 5.42
CA LEU A 100 -0.30 -6.37 5.69
C LEU A 100 -1.24 -5.33 6.29
N ALA A 101 -0.77 -4.47 7.19
CA ALA A 101 -1.59 -3.39 7.76
C ALA A 101 -2.06 -2.42 6.67
N ASN A 102 -1.19 -2.06 5.73
CA ASN A 102 -1.49 -1.07 4.70
C ASN A 102 -2.14 -1.66 3.43
N GLY A 103 -1.83 -2.93 3.10
CA GLY A 103 -2.27 -3.60 1.87
C GLY A 103 -3.24 -4.76 2.08
N GLY A 104 -3.39 -5.26 3.31
CA GLY A 104 -4.27 -6.40 3.62
C GLY A 104 -5.76 -6.06 3.54
N ILE A 105 -6.17 -4.87 4.00
CA ILE A 105 -7.55 -4.42 3.87
C ILE A 105 -7.95 -4.24 2.38
N PRO A 106 -7.17 -3.56 1.53
CA PRO A 106 -7.39 -3.53 0.08
C PRO A 106 -7.55 -4.93 -0.54
N ALA A 107 -6.69 -5.88 -0.17
CA ALA A 107 -6.75 -7.26 -0.65
C ALA A 107 -8.05 -7.97 -0.20
N ALA A 108 -8.46 -7.80 1.06
CA ALA A 108 -9.70 -8.36 1.58
C ALA A 108 -10.95 -7.75 0.89
N LEU A 109 -10.92 -6.45 0.61
CA LEU A 109 -12.00 -5.76 -0.10
C LEU A 109 -12.12 -6.22 -1.55
N ALA A 110 -10.99 -6.44 -2.23
CA ALA A 110 -10.97 -7.01 -3.59
C ALA A 110 -11.63 -8.40 -3.60
N LEU A 111 -11.26 -9.27 -2.66
CA LEU A 111 -11.89 -10.59 -2.49
C LEU A 111 -13.39 -10.49 -2.19
N ALA A 112 -13.79 -9.60 -1.28
CA ALA A 112 -15.20 -9.40 -0.92
C ALA A 112 -16.05 -8.92 -2.12
N SER A 113 -15.45 -8.10 -2.99
CA SER A 113 -16.10 -7.59 -4.19
C SER A 113 -16.50 -8.67 -5.20
N LEU A 114 -15.83 -9.85 -5.16
CA LEU A 114 -16.19 -10.99 -6.00
C LEU A 114 -17.49 -11.67 -5.53
N ILE A 115 -17.75 -11.64 -4.23
CA ILE A 115 -18.94 -12.26 -3.62
C ILE A 115 -20.16 -11.37 -3.81
N TRP A 116 -20.00 -10.07 -3.57
CA TRP A 116 -21.03 -9.07 -3.76
C TRP A 116 -20.49 -7.92 -4.61
N PRO A 117 -20.69 -7.94 -5.93
CA PRO A 117 -20.25 -6.85 -6.80
C PRO A 117 -20.99 -5.55 -6.47
N HIS A 118 -20.27 -4.54 -5.98
CA HIS A 118 -20.80 -3.21 -5.67
C HIS A 118 -19.69 -2.15 -5.74
N PRO A 119 -19.93 -0.96 -6.35
CA PRO A 119 -18.90 0.07 -6.52
C PRO A 119 -18.34 0.61 -5.19
N ALA A 120 -19.08 0.51 -4.09
CA ALA A 120 -18.62 0.94 -2.77
C ALA A 120 -17.34 0.21 -2.30
N TRP A 121 -17.07 -1.01 -2.79
CA TRP A 121 -15.83 -1.72 -2.43
C TRP A 121 -14.58 -1.00 -2.92
N PHE A 122 -14.62 -0.45 -4.13
CA PHE A 122 -13.50 0.31 -4.68
C PHE A 122 -13.30 1.64 -3.92
N ALA A 123 -14.39 2.32 -3.57
CA ALA A 123 -14.33 3.51 -2.73
C ALA A 123 -13.75 3.20 -1.33
N ALA A 124 -14.17 2.09 -0.72
CA ALA A 124 -13.62 1.61 0.56
C ALA A 124 -12.13 1.26 0.44
N CYS A 125 -11.70 0.67 -0.68
CA CYS A 125 -10.29 0.42 -0.97
C CYS A 125 -9.49 1.71 -1.04
N GLY A 126 -10.03 2.73 -1.72
CA GLY A 126 -9.45 4.08 -1.74
C GLY A 126 -9.28 4.66 -0.34
N GLY A 127 -10.30 4.57 0.53
CA GLY A 127 -10.20 5.00 1.92
C GLY A 127 -9.19 4.20 2.76
N ALA A 128 -9.16 2.88 2.56
CA ALA A 128 -8.23 1.98 3.25
C ALA A 128 -6.77 2.26 2.88
N LEU A 129 -6.50 2.62 1.62
CA LEU A 129 -5.16 3.02 1.17
C LEU A 129 -4.83 4.47 1.56
N ALA A 130 -5.82 5.37 1.50
CA ALA A 130 -5.62 6.79 1.82
C ALA A 130 -5.21 7.00 3.29
N THR A 131 -5.74 6.21 4.21
CA THR A 131 -5.48 6.35 5.66
C THR A 131 -3.99 6.19 6.03
N PRO A 132 -3.32 5.04 5.74
CA PRO A 132 -1.89 4.89 6.02
C PRO A 132 -1.00 5.78 5.13
N ASN A 133 -1.48 6.13 3.93
CA ASN A 133 -0.76 7.07 3.08
C ASN A 133 -0.78 8.49 3.63
N ALA A 134 -1.91 8.97 4.15
CA ALA A 134 -2.02 10.28 4.77
C ALA A 134 -1.06 10.41 5.97
N ASP A 135 -0.97 9.36 6.81
CA ASP A 135 -0.01 9.30 7.92
C ASP A 135 1.45 9.38 7.43
N THR A 136 1.79 8.59 6.41
CA THR A 136 3.12 8.61 5.79
C THR A 136 3.43 9.99 5.19
N TRP A 137 2.52 10.57 4.42
CA TRP A 137 2.72 11.84 3.75
C TRP A 137 2.85 12.99 4.75
N ALA A 138 2.00 13.01 5.78
CA ALA A 138 2.05 14.00 6.84
C ALA A 138 3.37 13.94 7.60
N THR A 139 3.85 12.74 7.94
CA THR A 139 5.12 12.55 8.62
C THR A 139 6.29 13.00 7.74
N GLU A 140 6.36 12.52 6.50
CA GLU A 140 7.50 12.79 5.61
C GLU A 140 7.59 14.27 5.20
N MET A 141 6.45 14.95 5.04
CA MET A 141 6.41 16.39 4.78
C MET A 141 6.63 17.22 6.05
N GLY A 142 6.10 16.75 7.19
CA GLY A 142 6.24 17.40 8.49
C GLY A 142 7.69 17.50 8.95
N LEU A 143 8.50 16.46 8.68
CA LEU A 143 9.93 16.44 8.98
C LEU A 143 10.74 17.52 8.22
N LEU A 144 10.21 18.07 7.13
CA LEU A 144 10.85 19.13 6.36
C LEU A 144 10.41 20.53 6.77
N ARG A 145 9.44 20.64 7.70
CA ARG A 145 8.91 21.93 8.13
C ARG A 145 9.87 22.62 9.11
N ALA A 146 10.30 23.83 8.78
CA ALA A 146 11.20 24.62 9.64
C ALA A 146 10.55 25.16 10.93
N ARG A 147 9.22 25.26 10.99
CA ARG A 147 8.49 25.68 12.19
C ARG A 147 8.19 24.48 13.08
N SER A 148 8.41 24.66 14.39
CA SER A 148 8.04 23.70 15.42
C SER A 148 6.57 23.27 15.34
N PRO A 149 6.25 21.99 15.63
CA PRO A 149 4.88 21.52 15.82
C PRO A 149 4.16 22.40 16.85
N ARG A 150 2.87 22.65 16.62
CA ARG A 150 2.00 23.30 17.59
C ARG A 150 1.07 22.23 18.16
N LEU A 151 0.85 22.28 19.47
CA LEU A 151 -0.14 21.42 20.09
C LEU A 151 -1.54 21.91 19.67
N VAL A 152 -2.42 20.99 19.26
CA VAL A 152 -3.76 21.33 18.74
C VAL A 152 -4.63 22.01 19.81
N THR A 153 -4.29 21.85 21.09
CA THR A 153 -5.00 22.45 22.22
C THR A 153 -4.48 23.84 22.63
N THR A 154 -3.40 24.32 22.02
CA THR A 154 -2.87 25.68 22.24
C THR A 154 -3.15 26.53 21.00
N CYS A 155 -4.43 26.91 20.83
CA CYS A 155 -4.88 27.88 19.83
C CYS A 155 -4.75 29.30 20.38
#